data_AF-A0A4U9HPJ0-F1
#
_entry.id   AF-A0A4U9HPJ0-F1
#
_cell.length_a   1.000
_cell.length_b   1.000
_cell.length_c   1.000
_cell.angle_alpha   90.00
_cell.angle_beta   90.00
_cell.angle_gamma   90.00
#
_symmetry.space_group_name_H-M   'P 1'
#
loop_
_entity.id
_entity.type
_entity.pdbx_description
1 polymer ?
#
loop_
_entity_poly.entity_id
_entity_poly.type
_entity_poly.pdbx_seq_one_letter_code
_entity_poly.pdbx_strand_id
1 'polypeptide(L)'
;MVPGQILSNLTAWVFDASLFHDDDGRKYLVQQTWDHREYHHPFDGITLTELDTRTLKLKPETARTIYRGTAVALVEGPHLYKLNGYYYLFAAQGGTVFTHQEVVARSRTLDANSFETEPGEVFLTNVDTPDSYIQKQGHGALVSTPGGEWYYASLCARPWNRPGESAYDPRGWSTLGRETSIQKVYWDEDGWPRIVGGHGGKTFVEGPADAIHTESAKDHSQHDNFTSAMLDINWNTLRVPFTEKMGTTGGWKADVNGARVFSEHP
;
A
#
# COMPACT_ATOMS: atom_id res chain seq x y z
N MET A 1 -29.06 0.11 -12.83
CA MET A 1 -28.10 0.79 -11.92
C MET A 1 -26.73 0.68 -12.54
N VAL A 2 -26.09 1.82 -12.86
CA VAL A 2 -24.78 1.85 -13.52
C VAL A 2 -23.68 1.70 -12.46
N PRO A 3 -22.71 0.77 -12.61
CA PRO A 3 -21.63 0.53 -11.64
C PRO A 3 -20.63 1.67 -11.39
N GLY A 4 -20.94 2.93 -11.75
CA GLY A 4 -20.00 4.05 -11.71
C GLY A 4 -20.33 5.18 -10.73
N GLN A 5 -21.50 5.17 -10.08
CA GLN A 5 -21.94 6.26 -9.19
C GLN A 5 -21.62 6.05 -7.71
N ILE A 6 -21.09 4.89 -7.33
CA ILE A 6 -20.87 4.53 -5.92
C ILE A 6 -19.62 5.21 -5.35
N LEU A 7 -18.63 5.56 -6.19
CA LEU A 7 -17.35 6.09 -5.74
C LEU A 7 -17.20 7.61 -5.86
N SER A 8 -18.03 8.30 -6.66
CA SER A 8 -17.85 9.75 -6.92
C SER A 8 -18.16 10.66 -5.72
N ASN A 9 -18.69 10.10 -4.62
CA ASN A 9 -19.09 10.85 -3.42
C ASN A 9 -18.30 10.45 -2.16
N LEU A 10 -17.28 9.60 -2.29
CA LEU A 10 -16.35 9.31 -1.20
C LEU A 10 -15.28 10.43 -1.18
N THR A 11 -15.61 11.53 -0.49
CA THR A 11 -14.72 12.64 -0.10
C THR A 11 -13.62 13.05 -1.09
N ALA A 12 -13.86 14.12 -1.85
CA ALA A 12 -13.01 14.60 -2.95
C ALA A 12 -11.66 15.27 -2.56
N TRP A 13 -11.19 15.18 -1.31
CA TRP A 13 -10.09 16.01 -0.81
C TRP A 13 -8.94 15.23 -0.15
N VAL A 14 -8.95 13.90 -0.23
CA VAL A 14 -8.11 13.04 0.59
C VAL A 14 -7.77 11.74 -0.16
N PHE A 15 -6.68 11.09 0.25
CA PHE A 15 -6.16 9.86 -0.36
C PHE A 15 -6.01 8.76 0.69
N ASP A 16 -5.54 7.59 0.25
CA ASP A 16 -5.35 6.39 1.08
C ASP A 16 -6.62 5.95 1.81
N ALA A 17 -7.74 5.96 1.09
CA ALA A 17 -9.01 5.51 1.63
C ALA A 17 -9.04 3.98 1.79
N SER A 18 -9.47 3.54 2.96
CA SER A 18 -9.48 2.15 3.38
C SER A 18 -10.82 1.82 4.03
N LEU A 19 -11.43 0.70 3.62
CA LEU A 19 -12.73 0.28 4.13
C LEU A 19 -12.53 -0.75 5.24
N PHE A 20 -12.94 -0.39 6.45
CA PHE A 20 -12.93 -1.28 7.61
C PHE A 20 -14.30 -1.92 7.83
N HIS A 21 -14.29 -3.22 8.08
CA HIS A 21 -15.46 -4.05 8.36
C HIS A 21 -15.44 -4.48 9.81
N ASP A 22 -16.32 -3.89 10.64
CA ASP A 22 -16.42 -4.24 12.06
C ASP A 22 -17.38 -5.44 12.27
N ASP A 23 -17.19 -6.14 13.39
CA ASP A 23 -17.95 -7.32 13.80
C ASP A 23 -19.42 -7.00 14.11
N ASP A 24 -19.72 -5.76 14.48
CA ASP A 24 -21.09 -5.30 14.75
C ASP A 24 -21.90 -5.05 13.46
N GLY A 25 -21.31 -5.31 12.30
CA GLY A 25 -21.92 -5.13 10.99
C GLY A 25 -21.76 -3.71 10.42
N ARG A 26 -21.26 -2.74 11.18
CA ARG A 26 -20.96 -1.39 10.68
C ARG A 26 -19.73 -1.40 9.78
N LYS A 27 -19.63 -0.36 8.95
CA LYS A 27 -18.57 -0.18 7.96
C LYS A 27 -18.04 1.23 8.09
N TYR A 28 -16.73 1.39 7.98
CA TYR A 28 -16.07 2.66 8.22
C TYR A 28 -15.07 2.92 7.11
N LEU A 29 -15.13 4.13 6.53
CA LEU A 29 -14.06 4.61 5.69
C LEU A 29 -13.01 5.28 6.59
N VAL A 30 -11.77 4.86 6.44
CA VAL A 30 -10.60 5.38 7.16
C VAL A 30 -9.67 5.98 6.13
N GLN A 31 -9.20 7.20 6.36
CA GLN A 31 -8.37 7.91 5.39
C GLN A 31 -7.52 8.98 6.07
N GLN A 32 -6.44 9.36 5.41
CA GLN A 32 -5.65 10.55 5.76
C GLN A 32 -6.55 11.80 5.67
N THR A 33 -6.28 12.84 6.47
CA THR A 33 -6.94 14.16 6.37
C THR A 33 -5.97 15.21 5.90
N TRP A 34 -6.24 15.83 4.75
CA TRP A 34 -5.38 16.86 4.17
C TRP A 34 -5.71 18.27 4.67
N ASP A 35 -4.72 18.94 5.25
CA ASP A 35 -4.81 20.34 5.66
C ASP A 35 -4.06 21.25 4.67
N HIS A 36 -4.83 22.10 3.99
CA HIS A 36 -4.30 23.05 3.00
C HIS A 36 -3.96 24.41 3.61
N ARG A 37 -4.23 24.63 4.90
CA ARG A 37 -3.97 25.91 5.56
C ARG A 37 -2.47 26.17 5.65
N GLU A 38 -2.08 27.41 5.44
CA GLU A 38 -0.70 27.83 5.66
C GLU A 38 -0.27 27.57 7.12
N TYR A 39 1.02 27.28 7.30
CA TYR A 39 1.64 27.00 8.61
C TYR A 39 1.09 25.81 9.39
N HIS A 40 0.34 24.91 8.72
CA HIS A 40 -0.07 23.62 9.25
C HIS A 40 0.64 22.48 8.50
N HIS A 41 0.85 21.35 9.17
CA HIS A 41 1.37 20.17 8.50
C HIS A 41 0.26 19.56 7.62
N PRO A 42 0.49 19.26 6.33
CA PRO A 42 -0.58 18.83 5.43
C PRO A 42 -1.25 17.50 5.81
N PHE A 43 -0.56 16.64 6.57
CA PHE A 43 -1.11 15.40 7.09
C PHE A 43 -1.67 15.62 8.49
N ASP A 44 -2.98 15.91 8.59
CA ASP A 44 -3.71 16.23 9.82
C ASP A 44 -4.37 15.00 10.45
N GLY A 45 -3.67 13.87 10.41
CA GLY A 45 -4.09 12.62 11.05
C GLY A 45 -5.03 11.74 10.21
N ILE A 46 -5.47 10.67 10.85
CA ILE A 46 -6.32 9.63 10.27
C ILE A 46 -7.76 9.82 10.77
N THR A 47 -8.68 10.06 9.84
CA THR A 47 -10.10 10.27 10.10
C THR A 47 -10.89 9.03 9.73
N LEU A 48 -11.81 8.66 10.62
CA LEU A 48 -12.77 7.59 10.43
C LEU A 48 -14.17 8.16 10.31
N THR A 49 -14.92 7.70 9.32
CA THR A 49 -16.32 8.08 9.07
C THR A 49 -17.13 6.83 8.75
N GLU A 50 -18.28 6.66 9.39
CA GLU A 50 -19.17 5.53 9.12
C GLU A 50 -19.76 5.62 7.71
N LEU A 51 -19.85 4.47 7.04
CA LEU A 51 -20.51 4.27 5.76
C LEU A 51 -21.87 3.61 5.99
N ASP A 52 -22.95 4.25 5.54
CA ASP A 52 -24.25 3.59 5.41
C ASP A 52 -24.23 2.62 4.23
N THR A 53 -24.25 1.32 4.52
CA THR A 53 -24.20 0.25 3.51
C THR A 53 -25.45 0.15 2.65
N ARG A 54 -26.58 0.74 3.06
CA ARG A 54 -27.82 0.76 2.29
C ARG A 54 -27.81 1.84 1.23
N THR A 55 -27.25 3.00 1.57
CA THR A 55 -27.22 4.17 0.68
C THR A 55 -25.88 4.37 0.00
N LEU A 56 -24.83 3.67 0.47
CA LEU A 56 -23.43 3.81 0.07
C LEU A 56 -22.93 5.24 0.22
N LYS A 57 -23.38 5.92 1.28
CA LYS A 57 -23.00 7.29 1.63
C LYS A 57 -22.32 7.30 2.99
N LEU A 58 -21.30 8.13 3.11
CA LEU A 58 -20.71 8.44 4.42
C LEU A 58 -21.72 9.20 5.28
N LYS A 59 -21.62 9.01 6.60
CA LYS A 59 -22.36 9.71 7.64
C LYS A 59 -21.46 10.79 8.26
N PRO A 60 -21.44 12.03 7.75
CA PRO A 60 -20.45 13.04 8.14
C PRO A 60 -20.48 13.37 9.62
N GLU A 61 -21.64 13.25 10.27
CA GLU A 61 -21.83 13.45 11.71
C GLU A 61 -21.03 12.45 12.58
N THR A 62 -20.56 11.35 11.99
CA THR A 62 -19.73 10.35 12.68
C THR A 62 -18.24 10.58 12.47
N ALA A 63 -17.84 11.51 11.61
CA ALA A 63 -16.46 11.77 11.26
C ALA A 63 -15.66 12.24 12.47
N ARG A 64 -14.50 11.61 12.71
CA ARG A 64 -13.58 11.99 13.78
C ARG A 64 -12.16 11.50 13.51
N THR A 65 -11.16 12.30 13.89
CA THR A 65 -9.75 11.91 13.87
C THR A 65 -9.48 10.91 14.99
N ILE A 66 -9.10 9.69 14.65
CA ILE A 66 -8.84 8.61 15.61
C ILE A 66 -7.35 8.52 16.00
N TYR A 67 -6.46 9.01 15.15
CA TYR A 67 -5.01 8.96 15.36
C TYR A 67 -4.32 10.13 14.66
N ARG A 68 -3.32 10.75 15.31
CA ARG A 68 -2.57 11.90 14.77
C ARG A 68 -1.17 11.57 14.26
N GLY A 69 -0.75 10.30 14.33
CA GLY A 69 0.61 9.92 13.99
C GLY A 69 1.60 10.24 15.11
N THR A 70 2.88 10.08 14.80
CA THR A 70 4.00 10.39 15.69
C THR A 70 4.71 11.67 15.26
N ALA A 71 5.79 12.04 15.95
CA ALA A 71 6.65 13.16 15.55
C ALA A 71 7.34 12.97 14.18
N VAL A 72 7.34 11.75 13.63
CA VAL A 72 7.82 11.46 12.26
C VAL A 72 6.94 12.13 11.20
N ALA A 73 5.68 12.43 11.54
CA ALA A 73 4.69 13.09 10.68
C ALA A 73 4.41 12.32 9.37
N LEU A 74 3.72 12.97 8.43
CA LEU A 74 3.27 12.37 7.16
C LEU A 74 2.47 11.07 7.34
N VAL A 75 1.61 11.00 8.38
CA VAL A 75 0.82 9.80 8.66
C VAL A 75 -0.24 9.57 7.57
N GLU A 76 -0.18 8.40 6.92
CA GLU A 76 -0.98 8.05 5.73
C GLU A 76 -1.24 6.54 5.67
N GLY A 77 -1.79 6.02 4.57
CA GLY A 77 -1.99 4.57 4.36
C GLY A 77 -2.74 3.80 5.47
N PRO A 78 -3.84 4.31 6.07
CA PRO A 78 -4.42 3.69 7.24
C PRO A 78 -5.17 2.38 6.93
N HIS A 79 -4.89 1.32 7.69
CA HIS A 79 -5.67 0.08 7.70
C HIS A 79 -6.05 -0.32 9.12
N LEU A 80 -7.35 -0.54 9.35
CA LEU A 80 -7.87 -1.03 10.64
C LEU A 80 -8.09 -2.54 10.63
N TYR A 81 -7.75 -3.17 11.74
CA TYR A 81 -7.98 -4.57 12.03
C TYR A 81 -8.55 -4.70 13.43
N LYS A 82 -9.51 -5.59 13.66
CA LYS A 82 -10.02 -5.87 15.01
C LYS A 82 -9.55 -7.23 15.45
N LEU A 83 -8.65 -7.26 16.44
CA LEU A 83 -7.94 -8.45 16.89
C LEU A 83 -7.84 -8.43 18.41
N ASN A 84 -8.12 -9.57 19.06
CA ASN A 84 -7.92 -9.75 20.50
C ASN A 84 -8.53 -8.66 21.39
N GLY A 85 -9.70 -8.12 21.02
CA GLY A 85 -10.40 -7.07 21.76
C GLY A 85 -9.82 -5.66 21.60
N TYR A 86 -8.96 -5.45 20.60
CA TYR A 86 -8.42 -4.17 20.18
C TYR A 86 -8.70 -3.89 18.71
N TYR A 87 -8.81 -2.62 18.36
CA TYR A 87 -8.63 -2.12 17.02
C TYR A 87 -7.16 -1.78 16.84
N TYR A 88 -6.49 -2.42 15.89
CA TYR A 88 -5.14 -2.07 15.44
C TYR A 88 -5.24 -1.19 14.21
N LEU A 89 -4.50 -0.08 14.22
CA LEU A 89 -4.30 0.80 13.09
C LEU A 89 -2.86 0.64 12.62
N PHE A 90 -2.69 0.16 11.40
CA PHE A 90 -1.44 0.23 10.64
C PHE A 90 -1.50 1.49 9.80
N ALA A 91 -0.45 2.30 9.80
CA ALA A 91 -0.35 3.51 9.00
C ALA A 91 1.10 3.75 8.56
N ALA A 92 1.28 4.26 7.34
CA ALA A 92 2.57 4.73 6.89
C ALA A 92 2.90 6.10 7.51
N GLN A 93 4.19 6.42 7.66
CA GLN A 93 4.67 7.73 8.08
C GLN A 93 6.04 8.07 7.49
N GLY A 94 6.46 9.33 7.61
CA GLY A 94 7.77 9.80 7.13
C GLY A 94 7.87 10.01 5.61
N GLY A 95 6.78 9.75 4.88
CA GLY A 95 6.68 9.85 3.42
C GLY A 95 7.37 8.71 2.68
N THR A 96 6.88 8.40 1.47
CA THR A 96 7.31 7.24 0.64
C THR A 96 8.72 7.37 0.02
N VAL A 97 9.65 7.99 0.74
CA VAL A 97 11.07 8.15 0.41
C VAL A 97 11.94 7.30 1.36
N PHE A 98 13.21 7.62 1.54
CA PHE A 98 14.10 6.83 2.40
C PHE A 98 13.81 6.96 3.91
N THR A 99 12.98 7.93 4.30
CA THR A 99 12.45 8.12 5.66
C THR A 99 11.18 7.32 5.95
N HIS A 100 10.71 6.51 5.00
CA HIS A 100 9.45 5.77 5.10
C HIS A 100 9.47 4.76 6.25
N GLN A 101 8.35 4.69 6.95
CA GLN A 101 8.11 3.76 8.05
C GLN A 101 6.66 3.32 8.06
N GLU A 102 6.40 2.16 8.65
CA GLU A 102 5.08 1.71 9.07
C GLU A 102 4.97 1.80 10.58
N VAL A 103 3.96 2.50 11.08
CA VAL A 103 3.64 2.59 12.51
C VAL A 103 2.38 1.79 12.82
N VAL A 104 2.39 1.14 13.99
CA VAL A 104 1.20 0.48 14.52
C VAL A 104 0.71 1.22 15.76
N ALA A 105 -0.60 1.38 15.85
CA ALA A 105 -1.27 1.90 17.02
C ALA A 105 -2.45 1.00 17.36
N ARG A 106 -2.94 1.01 18.61
CA ARG A 106 -4.15 0.27 18.98
C ARG A 106 -5.06 1.05 19.90
N SER A 107 -6.34 0.70 19.92
CA SER A 107 -7.34 1.23 20.85
C SER A 107 -8.40 0.17 21.16
N ARG A 108 -9.08 0.31 22.31
CA ARG A 108 -10.27 -0.51 22.60
C ARG A 108 -11.55 0.07 21.99
N THR A 109 -11.52 1.32 21.56
CA THR A 109 -12.66 2.01 20.93
C THR A 109 -12.22 2.68 19.63
N LEU A 110 -13.19 3.13 18.84
CA LEU A 110 -12.93 3.97 17.67
C LEU A 110 -13.15 5.45 18.00
N ASP A 111 -12.97 5.87 19.27
CA ASP A 111 -13.20 7.25 19.70
C ASP A 111 -12.10 8.18 19.20
N ALA A 112 -12.38 9.49 19.22
CA ALA A 112 -11.44 10.50 18.79
C ALA A 112 -10.13 10.43 19.60
N ASN A 113 -8.99 10.42 18.91
CA ASN A 113 -7.64 10.34 19.48
C ASN A 113 -7.45 9.18 20.50
N SER A 114 -8.15 8.07 20.34
CA SER A 114 -8.11 6.96 21.30
C SER A 114 -6.95 5.99 21.10
N PHE A 115 -6.26 6.05 19.96
CA PHE A 115 -5.19 5.12 19.60
C PHE A 115 -3.88 5.46 20.30
N GLU A 116 -3.33 4.48 21.03
CA GLU A 116 -1.97 4.51 21.56
C GLU A 116 -1.00 3.91 20.52
N THR A 117 0.11 4.59 20.26
CA THR A 117 1.18 4.07 19.40
C THR A 117 1.92 2.94 20.11
N GLU A 118 2.31 1.93 19.35
CA GLU A 118 3.24 0.89 19.79
C GLU A 118 4.48 1.48 20.49
N PRO A 119 4.86 0.98 21.67
CA PRO A 119 6.04 1.47 22.37
C PRO A 119 7.33 0.88 21.78
N GLY A 120 8.39 1.69 21.74
CA GLY A 120 9.74 1.24 21.41
C GLY A 120 10.10 1.38 19.93
N GLU A 121 10.53 0.29 19.31
CA GLU A 121 10.94 0.28 17.90
C GLU A 121 9.73 0.36 16.98
N VAL A 122 9.90 1.04 15.84
CA VAL A 122 8.86 1.16 14.82
C VAL A 122 8.67 -0.19 14.13
N PHE A 123 7.43 -0.60 13.89
CA PHE A 123 7.09 -1.90 13.31
C PHE A 123 7.91 -2.28 12.06
N LEU A 124 8.01 -1.38 11.06
CA LEU A 124 8.78 -1.64 9.84
C LEU A 124 9.42 -0.35 9.32
N THR A 125 10.73 -0.33 9.12
CA THR A 125 11.44 0.80 8.48
C THR A 125 12.84 0.39 8.02
N ASN A 126 13.35 1.09 7.00
CA ASN A 126 14.76 0.98 6.62
C ASN A 126 15.57 2.25 6.90
N VAL A 127 15.06 3.19 7.70
CA VAL A 127 15.76 4.46 7.98
C VAL A 127 17.15 4.26 8.57
N ASP A 128 17.29 3.31 9.47
CA ASP A 128 18.53 2.99 10.19
C ASP A 128 19.28 1.76 9.63
N THR A 129 18.80 1.17 8.53
CA THR A 129 19.41 0.03 7.85
C THR A 129 19.81 0.35 6.40
N PRO A 130 20.75 1.29 6.17
CA PRO A 130 21.12 1.74 4.81
C PRO A 130 21.68 0.65 3.91
N ASP A 131 22.32 -0.37 4.49
CA ASP A 131 22.92 -1.47 3.73
C ASP A 131 21.91 -2.58 3.38
N SER A 132 20.65 -2.46 3.82
CA SER A 132 19.60 -3.40 3.46
C SER A 132 19.32 -3.36 1.96
N TYR A 133 19.26 -4.53 1.32
CA TYR A 133 18.95 -4.68 -0.10
C TYR A 133 17.59 -4.10 -0.50
N ILE A 134 16.64 -4.13 0.45
CA ILE A 134 15.32 -3.51 0.31
C ILE A 134 15.27 -2.26 1.18
N GLN A 135 14.75 -1.19 0.61
CA GLN A 135 14.62 0.12 1.25
C GLN A 135 13.17 0.61 1.17
N LYS A 136 12.89 1.72 1.86
CA LYS A 136 11.61 2.44 1.81
C LYS A 136 10.40 1.58 2.20
N GLN A 137 10.59 0.54 3.02
CA GLN A 137 9.48 -0.30 3.45
C GLN A 137 8.48 0.49 4.31
N GLY A 138 7.19 0.30 4.01
CA GLY A 138 6.04 0.94 4.64
C GLY A 138 4.81 0.87 3.74
N HIS A 139 3.68 1.46 4.13
CA HIS A 139 2.44 1.53 3.34
C HIS A 139 2.02 0.14 2.85
N GLY A 140 1.53 -0.65 3.79
CA GLY A 140 1.20 -2.05 3.56
C GLY A 140 -0.12 -2.48 4.19
N ALA A 141 -0.33 -3.79 4.19
CA ALA A 141 -1.49 -4.41 4.78
C ALA A 141 -1.10 -5.72 5.48
N LEU A 142 -1.66 -5.91 6.68
CA LEU A 142 -1.57 -7.14 7.45
C LEU A 142 -2.54 -8.18 6.91
N VAL A 143 -2.10 -9.44 6.86
CA VAL A 143 -2.91 -10.60 6.50
C VAL A 143 -2.59 -11.78 7.41
N SER A 144 -3.61 -12.56 7.77
CA SER A 144 -3.42 -13.88 8.37
C SER A 144 -3.71 -14.98 7.36
N THR A 145 -2.96 -16.08 7.44
CA THR A 145 -3.22 -17.28 6.66
C THR A 145 -4.26 -18.15 7.35
N PRO A 146 -4.92 -19.09 6.63
CA PRO A 146 -5.83 -20.06 7.25
C PRO A 146 -5.19 -20.86 8.40
N GLY A 147 -3.88 -21.13 8.32
CA GLY A 147 -3.07 -21.77 9.36
C GLY A 147 -2.74 -20.89 10.57
N GLY A 148 -3.14 -19.60 10.56
CA GLY A 148 -2.95 -18.67 11.67
C GLY A 148 -1.61 -17.94 11.68
N GLU A 149 -0.82 -18.05 10.62
CA GLU A 149 0.41 -17.27 10.47
C GLU A 149 0.10 -15.85 9.98
N TRP A 150 0.96 -14.89 10.32
CA TRP A 150 0.76 -13.49 9.97
C TRP A 150 1.84 -13.00 9.02
N TYR A 151 1.44 -12.19 8.05
CA TYR A 151 2.33 -11.54 7.09
C TYR A 151 1.91 -10.10 6.87
N TYR A 152 2.88 -9.26 6.52
CA TYR A 152 2.68 -7.87 6.19
C TYR A 152 3.22 -7.60 4.79
N ALA A 153 2.31 -7.32 3.85
CA ALA A 153 2.68 -6.95 2.50
C ALA A 153 2.85 -5.43 2.45
N SER A 154 4.01 -4.93 2.01
CA SER A 154 4.31 -3.49 1.99
C SER A 154 5.07 -3.13 0.73
N LEU A 155 5.01 -1.85 0.34
CA LEU A 155 5.90 -1.39 -0.71
C LEU A 155 7.36 -1.47 -0.25
N CYS A 156 8.28 -1.59 -1.20
CA CYS A 156 9.71 -1.43 -0.99
C CYS A 156 10.34 -0.78 -2.22
N ALA A 157 11.64 -0.53 -2.18
CA ALA A 157 12.42 -0.15 -3.35
C ALA A 157 13.82 -0.74 -3.28
N ARG A 158 14.38 -1.08 -4.44
CA ARG A 158 15.75 -1.57 -4.58
C ARG A 158 16.63 -0.48 -5.21
N PRO A 159 17.30 0.36 -4.40
CA PRO A 159 18.15 1.41 -4.95
C PRO A 159 19.41 0.82 -5.57
N TRP A 160 19.86 1.45 -6.65
CA TRP A 160 21.19 1.29 -7.19
C TRP A 160 22.08 2.43 -6.68
N ASN A 161 23.35 2.12 -6.42
CA ASN A 161 24.38 3.09 -6.06
C ASN A 161 25.59 2.92 -7.00
N ARG A 162 26.32 4.00 -7.24
CA ARG A 162 27.60 3.96 -7.92
C ARG A 162 28.71 3.65 -6.91
N PRO A 163 29.82 3.04 -7.34
CA PRO A 163 30.97 2.83 -6.46
C PRO A 163 31.44 4.15 -5.82
N GLY A 164 31.61 4.14 -4.49
CA GLY A 164 32.13 5.28 -3.72
C GLY A 164 31.09 6.29 -3.23
N GLU A 165 29.80 6.06 -3.47
CA GLU A 165 28.74 6.92 -2.96
C GLU A 165 28.41 6.67 -1.48
N SER A 166 27.84 7.68 -0.83
CA SER A 166 27.36 7.59 0.55
C SER A 166 26.20 6.61 0.67
N ALA A 167 26.20 5.82 1.73
CA ALA A 167 25.07 4.94 2.08
C ALA A 167 23.84 5.71 2.62
N TYR A 168 23.95 7.04 2.81
CA TYR A 168 22.90 7.87 3.41
C TYR A 168 22.40 8.99 2.49
N ASP A 169 23.28 9.67 1.74
CA ASP A 169 22.89 10.80 0.89
C ASP A 169 23.85 11.04 -0.29
N PRO A 170 23.43 10.83 -1.55
CA PRO A 170 22.15 10.25 -1.95
C PRO A 170 22.09 8.76 -1.61
N ARG A 171 21.01 8.31 -0.97
CA ARG A 171 20.86 6.90 -0.56
C ARG A 171 20.73 5.92 -1.74
N GLY A 172 20.48 6.43 -2.94
CA GLY A 172 20.51 5.66 -4.20
C GLY A 172 19.28 5.92 -5.08
N TRP A 173 19.22 5.24 -6.23
CA TRP A 173 18.19 5.46 -7.25
C TRP A 173 17.44 4.16 -7.57
N SER A 174 16.11 4.21 -7.49
CA SER A 174 15.23 3.06 -7.73
C SER A 174 14.60 3.15 -9.12
N THR A 175 15.28 2.62 -10.14
CA THR A 175 14.82 2.67 -11.55
C THR A 175 13.55 1.87 -11.80
N LEU A 176 13.27 0.87 -10.96
CA LEU A 176 12.04 0.07 -10.98
C LEU A 176 10.88 0.74 -10.23
N GLY A 177 11.10 1.92 -9.63
CA GLY A 177 10.10 2.60 -8.81
C GLY A 177 9.95 1.94 -7.44
N ARG A 178 8.68 1.78 -7.01
CA ARG A 178 8.30 1.08 -5.78
C ARG A 178 7.73 -0.28 -6.15
N GLU A 179 8.15 -1.30 -5.44
CA GLU A 179 7.84 -2.70 -5.67
C GLU A 179 7.05 -3.23 -4.46
N THR A 180 6.52 -4.45 -4.53
CA THR A 180 5.84 -5.08 -3.39
C THR A 180 6.76 -6.10 -2.73
N SER A 181 6.81 -6.07 -1.40
CA SER A 181 7.48 -7.06 -0.55
C SER A 181 6.49 -7.68 0.44
N ILE A 182 6.87 -8.78 1.06
CA ILE A 182 6.10 -9.42 2.12
C ILE A 182 7.03 -9.81 3.26
N GLN A 183 6.66 -9.50 4.50
CA GLN A 183 7.41 -9.81 5.70
C GLN A 183 6.58 -10.71 6.63
N LYS A 184 7.23 -11.67 7.30
CA LYS A 184 6.55 -12.53 8.28
C LYS A 184 6.41 -11.77 9.60
N VAL A 185 5.24 -11.88 10.23
CA VAL A 185 4.88 -11.18 11.46
C VAL A 185 4.68 -12.19 12.58
N TYR A 186 5.13 -11.84 13.78
CA TYR A 186 4.76 -12.51 15.01
C TYR A 186 4.16 -11.50 15.99
N TRP A 187 3.45 -11.98 17.02
CA TRP A 187 2.89 -11.15 18.07
C TRP A 187 3.70 -11.37 19.35
N ASP A 188 4.10 -10.29 20.02
CA ASP A 188 4.81 -10.38 21.30
C ASP A 188 3.86 -10.65 22.49
N GLU A 189 4.43 -10.77 23.69
CA GLU A 189 3.69 -11.06 24.92
C GLU A 189 2.70 -9.94 25.32
N ASP A 190 2.98 -8.70 24.89
CA ASP A 190 2.13 -7.52 25.13
C ASP A 190 1.05 -7.35 24.05
N GLY A 191 1.00 -8.26 23.08
CA GLY A 191 0.03 -8.29 21.99
C GLY A 191 0.33 -7.27 20.89
N TRP A 192 1.58 -6.88 20.69
CA TRP A 192 1.99 -6.02 19.58
C TRP A 192 2.63 -6.84 18.44
N PRO A 193 2.42 -6.45 17.17
CA PRO A 193 3.00 -7.15 16.03
C PRO A 193 4.49 -6.79 15.88
N ARG A 194 5.30 -7.74 15.43
CA ARG A 194 6.74 -7.56 15.16
C ARG A 194 7.11 -8.27 13.87
N ILE A 195 8.10 -7.72 13.18
CA ILE A 195 8.66 -8.36 11.98
C ILE A 195 9.67 -9.43 12.41
N VAL A 196 9.51 -10.65 11.87
CA VAL A 196 10.46 -11.74 12.09
C VAL A 196 11.81 -11.38 11.47
N GLY A 197 12.80 -11.08 12.31
CA GLY A 197 14.13 -10.64 11.89
C GLY A 197 14.43 -9.16 12.14
N GLY A 198 13.51 -8.42 12.75
CA GLY A 198 13.68 -7.00 13.09
C GLY A 198 12.98 -6.06 12.11
N HIS A 199 12.80 -4.81 12.51
CA HIS A 199 12.05 -3.77 11.77
C HIS A 199 12.61 -3.47 10.38
N GLY A 200 13.86 -3.83 10.09
CA GLY A 200 14.45 -3.72 8.75
C GLY A 200 13.86 -4.68 7.71
N GLY A 201 13.11 -5.71 8.14
CA GLY A 201 12.65 -6.77 7.28
C GLY A 201 13.79 -7.64 6.72
N LYS A 202 13.43 -8.63 5.91
CA LYS A 202 14.38 -9.55 5.26
C LYS A 202 14.17 -9.58 3.76
N THR A 203 15.26 -9.82 3.03
CA THR A 203 15.22 -10.10 1.58
C THR A 203 14.53 -11.42 1.26
N PHE A 204 14.76 -12.44 2.10
CA PHE A 204 14.14 -13.75 1.97
C PHE A 204 13.33 -14.05 3.23
N VAL A 205 12.06 -14.35 3.02
CA VAL A 205 11.08 -14.59 4.08
C VAL A 205 10.55 -16.00 3.92
N GLU A 206 10.44 -16.72 5.04
CA GLU A 206 9.84 -18.05 5.05
C GLU A 206 8.37 -17.94 4.64
N GLY A 207 7.97 -18.72 3.63
CA GLY A 207 6.58 -18.75 3.17
C GLY A 207 5.65 -19.42 4.17
N PRO A 208 4.33 -19.29 4.00
CA PRO A 208 3.37 -19.95 4.89
C PRO A 208 3.53 -21.47 4.92
N ALA A 209 3.43 -22.06 6.11
CA ALA A 209 3.50 -23.50 6.30
C ALA A 209 2.32 -24.22 5.62
N ASP A 210 1.17 -23.54 5.50
CA ASP A 210 -0.03 -24.01 4.82
C ASP A 210 -0.11 -23.57 3.35
N ALA A 211 0.98 -23.02 2.79
CA ALA A 211 0.99 -22.60 1.40
C ALA A 211 0.87 -23.78 0.42
N ILE A 212 0.00 -23.64 -0.57
CA ILE A 212 -0.04 -24.53 -1.72
C ILE A 212 1.01 -24.03 -2.72
N HIS A 213 2.07 -24.81 -2.91
CA HIS A 213 3.11 -24.47 -3.88
C HIS A 213 2.51 -24.38 -5.28
N THR A 214 2.68 -23.22 -5.91
CA THR A 214 2.30 -22.98 -7.29
C THR A 214 3.56 -22.60 -8.06
N GLU A 215 3.87 -23.34 -9.13
CA GLU A 215 4.99 -22.96 -9.99
C GLU A 215 4.64 -21.66 -10.72
N SER A 216 5.51 -20.66 -10.56
CA SER A 216 5.53 -19.47 -11.40
C SER A 216 6.64 -19.60 -12.43
N ALA A 217 6.50 -18.92 -13.57
CA ALA A 217 7.61 -18.75 -14.50
C ALA A 217 8.82 -18.16 -13.78
N LYS A 218 10.01 -18.69 -14.08
CA LYS A 218 11.29 -18.31 -13.42
C LYS A 218 11.73 -16.89 -13.78
N ASP A 219 11.36 -16.44 -14.98
CA ASP A 219 11.46 -15.05 -15.40
C ASP A 219 10.06 -14.48 -15.60
N HIS A 220 9.94 -13.17 -15.37
CA HIS A 220 8.72 -12.43 -15.70
C HIS A 220 8.72 -12.00 -17.17
N SER A 221 9.40 -12.76 -18.03
CA SER A 221 9.50 -12.45 -19.46
C SER A 221 8.13 -12.66 -20.10
N GLN A 222 7.54 -11.55 -20.52
CA GLN A 222 6.30 -11.53 -21.28
C GLN A 222 6.65 -11.50 -22.77
N HIS A 223 6.02 -12.38 -23.55
CA HIS A 223 6.10 -12.37 -25.00
C HIS A 223 4.69 -12.43 -25.57
N ASP A 224 4.24 -11.30 -26.13
CA ASP A 224 2.92 -11.16 -26.72
C ASP A 224 3.03 -11.12 -28.25
N ASN A 225 2.45 -12.13 -28.90
CA ASN A 225 2.40 -12.22 -30.36
C ASN A 225 1.20 -11.48 -30.96
N PHE A 226 0.36 -10.85 -30.14
CA PHE A 226 -0.84 -10.12 -30.56
C PHE A 226 -1.80 -10.97 -31.40
N THR A 227 -1.93 -12.26 -31.06
CA THR A 227 -2.95 -13.15 -31.66
C THR A 227 -4.34 -12.84 -31.12
N SER A 228 -4.41 -12.34 -29.89
CA SER A 228 -5.65 -11.91 -29.22
C SER A 228 -6.15 -10.57 -29.73
N ALA A 229 -7.46 -10.43 -29.84
CA ALA A 229 -8.15 -9.17 -30.13
C ALA A 229 -8.11 -8.15 -28.96
N MET A 230 -7.63 -8.60 -27.80
CA MET A 230 -7.39 -7.77 -26.62
C MET A 230 -5.91 -7.84 -26.26
N LEU A 231 -5.31 -6.69 -25.94
CA LEU A 231 -3.98 -6.61 -25.36
C LEU A 231 -3.91 -7.43 -24.07
N ASP A 232 -2.78 -8.08 -23.83
CA ASP A 232 -2.49 -8.70 -22.54
C ASP A 232 -2.57 -7.67 -21.40
N ILE A 233 -2.98 -8.13 -20.21
CA ILE A 233 -3.24 -7.27 -19.03
C ILE A 233 -2.00 -6.49 -18.56
N ASN A 234 -0.80 -6.92 -18.93
CA ASN A 234 0.44 -6.21 -18.59
C ASN A 234 0.64 -4.93 -19.40
N TRP A 235 -0.03 -4.78 -20.55
CA TRP A 235 -0.02 -3.55 -21.31
C TRP A 235 -0.93 -2.49 -20.69
N ASN A 236 -0.41 -1.28 -20.58
CA ASN A 236 -1.13 -0.14 -20.04
C ASN A 236 -1.11 1.01 -21.04
N THR A 237 -2.20 1.78 -21.07
CA THR A 237 -2.30 3.04 -21.79
C THR A 237 -2.17 4.22 -20.84
N LEU A 238 -1.66 5.35 -21.33
CA LEU A 238 -1.60 6.56 -20.52
C LEU A 238 -2.99 7.18 -20.38
N ARG A 239 -3.58 7.06 -19.19
CA ARG A 239 -4.80 7.75 -18.71
C ARG A 239 -6.13 7.32 -19.34
N VAL A 240 -6.18 7.06 -20.65
CA VAL A 240 -7.41 6.72 -21.38
C VAL A 240 -7.42 5.25 -21.80
N PRO A 241 -8.58 4.60 -21.94
CA PRO A 241 -8.64 3.20 -22.36
C PRO A 241 -8.10 3.00 -23.78
N PHE A 242 -7.54 1.83 -24.04
CA PHE A 242 -7.25 1.38 -25.40
C PHE A 242 -8.57 1.15 -26.15
N THR A 243 -8.76 1.89 -27.25
CA THR A 243 -9.97 1.82 -28.09
C THR A 243 -9.55 1.77 -29.54
N GLU A 244 -10.46 1.43 -30.45
CA GLU A 244 -10.21 1.40 -31.90
C GLU A 244 -9.66 2.72 -32.46
N LYS A 245 -9.89 3.85 -31.78
CA LYS A 245 -9.27 5.14 -32.14
C LYS A 245 -7.76 5.14 -31.93
N MET A 246 -7.27 4.46 -30.89
CA MET A 246 -5.85 4.32 -30.57
C MET A 246 -5.22 3.16 -31.34
N GLY A 247 -5.92 2.06 -31.54
CA GLY A 247 -5.39 0.91 -32.23
C GLY A 247 -6.22 -0.35 -32.11
N THR A 248 -5.75 -1.43 -32.71
CA THR A 248 -6.31 -2.78 -32.63
C THR A 248 -5.21 -3.82 -32.46
N THR A 249 -5.54 -4.96 -31.88
CA THR A 249 -4.67 -6.15 -31.89
C THR A 249 -5.42 -7.35 -32.46
N GLY A 250 -4.69 -8.40 -32.81
CA GLY A 250 -5.26 -9.65 -33.32
C GLY A 250 -4.61 -10.05 -34.64
N GLY A 251 -4.72 -11.33 -34.98
CA GLY A 251 -4.17 -11.84 -36.23
C GLY A 251 -2.66 -11.67 -36.35
N TRP A 252 -1.94 -11.79 -35.23
CA TRP A 252 -0.47 -11.67 -35.13
C TRP A 252 0.07 -10.25 -35.30
N LYS A 253 -0.74 -9.23 -34.97
CA LYS A 253 -0.41 -7.83 -35.20
C LYS A 253 -0.98 -6.93 -34.12
N ALA A 254 -0.24 -5.87 -33.81
CA ALA A 254 -0.73 -4.69 -33.10
C ALA A 254 -0.62 -3.47 -34.03
N ASP A 255 -1.75 -2.84 -34.34
CA ASP A 255 -1.83 -1.61 -35.11
C ASP A 255 -2.12 -0.45 -34.15
N VAL A 256 -1.25 0.56 -34.13
CA VAL A 256 -1.43 1.76 -33.30
C VAL A 256 -1.54 2.98 -34.20
N ASN A 257 -2.67 3.67 -34.13
CA ASN A 257 -2.97 4.86 -34.91
C ASN A 257 -2.11 6.04 -34.40
N GLY A 258 -1.43 6.73 -35.32
CA GLY A 258 -0.67 7.95 -35.00
C GLY A 258 0.80 7.75 -34.64
N ALA A 259 1.30 6.51 -34.64
CA ALA A 259 2.73 6.21 -34.65
C ALA A 259 3.05 5.37 -35.89
N ARG A 260 3.87 5.91 -36.81
CA ARG A 260 4.62 5.06 -37.74
C ARG A 260 5.61 4.27 -36.88
N VAL A 261 5.22 3.07 -36.45
CA VAL A 261 6.17 2.11 -35.90
C VAL A 261 6.97 1.61 -37.09
N PHE A 262 8.26 1.94 -37.14
CA PHE A 262 9.18 1.42 -38.14
C PHE A 262 9.18 -0.11 -38.06
N SER A 263 8.61 -0.77 -39.05
CA SER A 263 9.00 -2.13 -39.40
C SER A 263 10.02 -2.02 -40.53
N GLU A 264 11.30 -1.91 -40.18
CA GLU A 264 12.35 -2.34 -41.10
C GLU A 264 12.89 -3.66 -40.58
N HIS A 265 12.38 -4.74 -41.13
CA HIS A 265 13.24 -5.88 -41.43
C HIS A 265 13.19 -6.13 -42.93
N PRO A 266 14.35 -6.29 -43.60
CA PRO A 266 14.41 -6.77 -44.96
C PRO A 266 13.90 -8.22 -45.07
#